data_AF-A0A822DA31-F1
#
_entry.id   AF-A0A822DA31-F1
#
_cell.length_a   1.000
_cell.length_b   1.000
_cell.length_c   1.000
_cell.angle_alpha   90.00
_cell.angle_beta   90.00
_cell.angle_gamma   90.00
#
_symmetry.space_group_name_H-M   'P 1'
#
loop_
_entity.id
_entity.type
_entity.pdbx_description
1 polymer ?
#
loop_
_entity_poly.entity_id
_entity_poly.type
_entity_poly.pdbx_seq_one_letter_code
_entity_poly.pdbx_strand_id
1 'polypeptide(L)' 'MLMVVVGKSNGIASPVQPFTTYKHSIELQENVADLWWTVDADAQEIIFELHVKTTGWIALGISP' A
#
# COMPACT_ATOMS: atom_id res chain seq x y z
N MET A 1 2.31 -18.65 2.50
CA MET A 1 3.02 -17.62 1.71
C MET A 1 2.11 -17.24 0.56
N LEU A 2 1.41 -16.10 0.68
CA LEU A 2 0.56 -15.56 -0.39
C LEU A 2 1.41 -14.56 -1.16
N MET A 3 1.60 -14.76 -2.46
CA MET A 3 2.33 -13.85 -3.34
C MET A 3 1.31 -13.22 -4.28
N VAL A 4 1.11 -11.91 -4.15
CA VAL A 4 0.28 -11.13 -5.07
C VAL A 4 1.22 -10.36 -6.00
N VAL A 5 1.06 -10.57 -7.31
CA VAL A 5 1.82 -9.86 -8.36
C VAL A 5 0.93 -8.75 -8.91
N VAL A 6 1.37 -7.49 -8.78
CA VAL A 6 0.66 -6.32 -9.32
C VAL A 6 1.48 -5.72 -10.48
N GLY A 7 0.78 -5.39 -11.58
CA GLY A 7 1.34 -4.90 -12.85
C GLY A 7 1.97 -3.51 -12.80
N LYS A 8 2.87 -3.23 -13.75
CA LYS A 8 3.57 -1.95 -13.93
C LYS A 8 2.60 -0.78 -14.18
N SER A 9 2.69 0.29 -13.38
CA SER A 9 2.03 1.57 -13.64
C SER A 9 3.03 2.60 -14.19
N ASN A 10 2.60 3.42 -15.15
CA ASN A 10 3.41 4.52 -15.69
C ASN A 10 3.20 5.75 -14.80
N GLY A 11 4.30 6.30 -14.28
CA GLY A 11 4.36 7.34 -13.24
C GLY A 11 3.35 8.47 -13.38
N ILE A 12 2.29 8.39 -12.58
CA ILE A 12 1.51 9.54 -12.13
C ILE A 12 2.07 9.82 -10.74
N ALA A 13 2.47 11.06 -10.44
CA ALA A 13 2.93 11.42 -9.11
C ALA A 13 1.93 10.90 -8.08
N SER A 14 2.37 9.98 -7.22
CA SER A 14 1.47 9.39 -6.22
C SER A 14 0.87 10.55 -5.42
N PRO A 15 -0.47 10.63 -5.29
CA PRO A 15 -1.03 11.61 -4.38
C PRO A 15 -0.39 11.38 -3.01
N VAL A 16 0.08 12.47 -2.38
CA VAL A 16 0.75 12.42 -1.05
C VAL A 16 -0.24 11.96 0.04
N GLN A 17 -1.51 11.72 -0.31
CA GLN A 17 -2.58 11.38 0.60
C GLN A 17 -3.39 10.19 0.06
N PRO A 18 -3.95 9.37 0.95
CA PRO A 18 -4.74 8.22 0.56
C PRO A 18 -6.09 8.63 -0.05
N PHE A 19 -6.70 7.76 -0.86
CA PHE A 19 -8.00 8.00 -1.50
C PHE A 19 -9.17 7.96 -0.50
N THR A 20 -8.95 7.43 0.70
CA THR A 20 -9.93 7.37 1.79
C THR A 20 -9.27 7.52 3.17
N THR A 21 -10.08 7.54 4.23
CA THR A 21 -9.60 7.62 5.61
C THR A 21 -9.22 6.24 6.12
N TYR A 22 -7.97 6.11 6.58
CA TYR A 22 -7.45 4.91 7.24
C TYR A 22 -7.14 5.19 8.71
N LYS A 23 -7.19 4.15 9.55
CA LYS A 23 -6.91 4.26 10.99
C LYS A 23 -5.42 4.24 11.29
N HIS A 24 -4.62 3.63 10.42
CA HIS A 24 -3.20 3.42 10.61
C HIS A 24 -2.44 3.81 9.35
N SER A 25 -1.21 4.29 9.54
CA SER A 25 -0.29 4.64 8.46
C SER A 25 1.15 4.44 8.89
N ILE A 26 2.01 4.13 7.92
CA ILE A 26 3.47 4.10 8.10
C ILE A 26 4.16 4.55 6.81
N GLU A 27 5.21 5.35 6.94
CA GLU A 27 6.17 5.59 5.86
C GLU A 27 7.18 4.44 5.87
N LEU A 28 7.13 3.59 4.84
CA LEU A 28 8.01 2.43 4.71
C LEU A 28 9.42 2.84 4.26
N GLN A 29 9.50 3.92 3.47
CA GLN A 29 10.75 4.51 3.02
C GLN A 29 10.55 6.00 2.75
N GLU A 30 11.45 6.82 3.29
CA GLU A 30 11.39 8.28 3.22
C GLU A 30 11.15 8.77 1.79
N ASN A 31 10.07 9.51 1.58
CA ASN A 31 9.65 10.11 0.30
C ASN A 31 9.42 9.10 -0.85
N VAL A 32 9.44 7.79 -0.60
CA VAL A 32 9.35 6.75 -1.64
C VAL A 32 8.09 5.90 -1.48
N ALA A 33 7.75 5.48 -0.26
CA ALA A 33 6.68 4.52 -0.03
C ALA A 33 5.91 4.78 1.25
N ASP A 34 4.60 4.90 1.12
CA ASP A 34 3.66 5.11 2.23
C ASP A 34 2.58 4.02 2.19
N LEU A 35 2.27 3.45 3.36
CA LEU A 35 1.27 2.42 3.54
C LEU A 35 0.23 2.86 4.56
N TRP A 36 -1.05 2.74 4.19
CA TRP A 36 -2.19 2.93 5.08
C TRP A 36 -2.99 1.65 5.22
N TRP A 37 -3.61 1.45 6.38
CA TRP A 37 -4.52 0.33 6.58
C TRP A 37 -5.60 0.57 7.63
N THR A 38 -6.67 -0.21 7.50
CA THR A 38 -7.73 -0.32 8.49
C THR A 38 -8.22 -1.76 8.53
N VAL A 39 -8.79 -2.16 9.66
CA VAL A 39 -9.46 -3.45 9.81
C VAL A 39 -10.96 -3.21 9.68
N ASP A 40 -11.58 -3.92 8.75
CA ASP A 40 -13.03 -4.06 8.67
C ASP A 40 -13.41 -5.35 9.41
N ALA A 41 -13.97 -5.19 10.62
CA ALA A 41 -14.32 -6.31 11.46
C ALA A 41 -15.58 -7.04 10.96
N ASP A 42 -16.48 -6.34 10.26
CA ASP A 42 -17.73 -6.90 9.77
C ASP A 42 -17.47 -7.75 8.51
N ALA A 43 -16.60 -7.27 7.62
CA ALA A 43 -16.15 -8.02 6.44
C ALA A 43 -15.05 -9.05 6.75
N GLN A 44 -14.45 -8.99 7.95
CA GLN A 44 -13.27 -9.79 8.34
C GLN A 44 -12.06 -9.57 7.40
N GLU A 45 -11.85 -8.32 6.97
CA GLU A 45 -10.81 -7.95 6.02
C GLU A 45 -9.85 -6.90 6.58
N ILE A 46 -8.63 -6.89 6.06
CA ILE A 46 -7.70 -5.77 6.21
C ILE A 46 -7.60 -5.08 4.87
N ILE A 47 -7.92 -3.79 4.85
CA ILE A 47 -7.87 -2.97 3.63
C ILE A 47 -6.58 -2.18 3.68
N PHE A 48 -5.75 -2.37 2.66
CA PHE A 48 -4.47 -1.67 2.50
C PHE A 48 -4.55 -0.69 1.33
N GLU A 49 -3.91 0.46 1.49
CA GLU A 49 -3.56 1.36 0.39
C GLU A 49 -2.07 1.64 0.43
N LEU A 50 -1.39 1.43 -0.70
CA LEU A 50 0.04 1.56 -0.82
C LEU A 50 0.37 2.51 -1.97
N HIS A 51 1.05 3.60 -1.66
CA HIS A 51 1.58 4.54 -2.63
C HIS A 51 3.10 4.38 -2.72
N VAL A 52 3.62 4.11 -3.92
CA VAL A 52 5.06 3.93 -4.16
C VAL A 52 5.52 4.68 -5.39
N LYS A 53 6.58 5.47 -5.25
CA LYS A 53 7.28 6.09 -6.38
C LYS A 53 8.28 5.09 -6.96
N THR A 54 7.88 4.35 -7.99
CA THR A 54 8.76 3.38 -8.66
C THR A 54 8.55 3.36 -10.17
N THR A 55 9.56 2.92 -10.91
CA THR A 55 9.50 2.61 -12.34
C THR A 55 9.49 1.09 -12.63
N GLY A 56 9.60 0.28 -11.57
CA GLY A 56 9.73 -1.17 -11.61
C GLY A 56 8.60 -1.91 -10.90
N TRP A 57 8.89 -3.14 -10.48
CA TRP A 57 7.93 -4.02 -9.79
C TRP A 57 7.93 -3.78 -8.28
N ILE A 58 6.77 -3.99 -7.67
CA ILE A 58 6.59 -3.96 -6.21
C ILE A 58 6.21 -5.39 -5.78
N ALA A 59 6.80 -5.85 -4.68
CA ALA A 59 6.43 -7.09 -4.02
C ALA A 59 5.99 -6.78 -2.58
N LEU A 60 4.93 -7.45 -2.13
CA LEU A 60 4.41 -7.32 -0.77
C LEU A 60 4.39 -8.69 -0.11
N GLY A 61 4.74 -8.70 1.19
CA GLY A 61 4.75 -9.89 2.02
C GLY A 61 4.36 -9.57 3.45
N ILE A 62 3.72 -10.53 4.11
CA ILE A 62 3.38 -10.49 5.53
C ILE A 62 4.09 -11.67 6.19
N SER A 63 4.84 -11.40 7.26
CA SER A 63 5.55 -12.41 8.06
C SER A 63 5.14 -12.32 9.53
N PRO A 64 5.26 -13.43 10.29
CA PRO A 64 5.13 -13.41 11.76
C PRO A 64 6.15 -12.52 12.45
#